data_AF-A0A7Y4NGN5-F1
#
_entry.id   AF-A0A7Y4NGN5-F1
#
_cell.length_a   1.000
_cell.length_b   1.000
_cell.length_c   1.000
_cell.angle_alpha   90.00
_cell.angle_beta   90.00
_cell.angle_gamma   90.00
#
_symmetry.space_group_name_H-M   'P 1'
#
loop_
_entity.id
_entity.type
_entity.pdbx_description
1 polymer ?
#
loop_
_entity_poly.entity_id
_entity_poly.type
_entity_poly.pdbx_seq_one_letter_code
_entity_poly.pdbx_strand_id
1 'polypeptide(L)'
;MIQSTPAIDTLRARYLAAQLSGNRQEALRLLVDEGLLCGVPIQELHLEVIQAAQYEIGRLWQENTISVAQEHLATAISQYALAHLYRHLPRDPANGKVVMMACVEGELHEVGARMASDFLEMSGFDVRFLGANVPADHLARMVRETPPNLLALSVTMPFHMPQVREAVRKVREVSPSLPIAVGGLAFDWGPVLEEELAVTFFGKSVRDLVASACRTLGV
;
A
#
# COMPACT_ATOMS: atom_id res chain seq x y z
N MET A 1 12.31 11.39 10.40
CA MET A 1 11.57 12.33 9.54
C MET A 1 12.58 13.03 8.65
N ILE A 2 12.55 12.78 7.35
CA ILE A 2 13.24 13.63 6.37
C ILE A 2 12.37 14.88 6.27
N GLN A 3 12.93 16.07 6.49
CA GLN A 3 12.17 17.31 6.39
C GLN A 3 11.72 17.50 4.93
N SER A 4 10.42 17.75 4.73
CA SER A 4 9.88 18.05 3.41
C SER A 4 10.48 19.36 2.89
N THR A 5 10.76 19.40 1.57
CA THR A 5 11.25 20.62 0.94
C THR A 5 10.08 21.56 0.62
N PRO A 6 10.28 22.89 0.59
CA PRO A 6 9.21 23.83 0.19
C PRO A 6 8.59 23.49 -1.19
N ALA A 7 9.38 22.87 -2.08
CA ALA A 7 8.92 22.41 -3.38
C ALA A 7 7.96 21.21 -3.28
N ILE A 8 8.28 20.18 -2.47
CA ILE A 8 7.41 19.01 -2.31
C ILE A 8 6.10 19.39 -1.60
N ASP A 9 6.15 20.31 -0.65
CA ASP A 9 4.96 20.81 0.05
C ASP A 9 4.02 21.56 -0.92
N THR A 10 4.58 22.39 -1.80
CA THR A 10 3.82 23.09 -2.83
C THR A 10 3.20 22.10 -3.82
N LEU A 11 3.96 21.11 -4.26
CA LEU A 11 3.47 20.06 -5.16
C LEU A 11 2.33 19.26 -4.52
N ARG A 12 2.47 18.87 -3.25
CA ARG A 12 1.44 18.19 -2.44
C ARG A 12 0.15 18.99 -2.33
N ALA A 13 0.24 20.26 -1.98
CA ALA A 13 -0.94 21.12 -1.83
C ALA A 13 -1.69 21.26 -3.17
N ARG A 14 -0.97 21.44 -4.28
CA ARG A 14 -1.56 21.51 -5.62
C ARG A 14 -2.16 20.19 -6.07
N TYR A 15 -1.51 19.07 -5.75
CA TYR A 15 -2.02 17.73 -6.07
C TYR A 15 -3.33 17.47 -5.32
N LEU A 16 -3.38 17.76 -4.02
CA LEU A 16 -4.60 17.67 -3.22
C LEU A 16 -5.73 18.53 -3.80
N ALA A 17 -5.45 19.78 -4.18
CA ALA A 17 -6.42 20.66 -4.81
C ALA A 17 -6.95 20.10 -6.15
N ALA A 18 -6.07 19.51 -6.97
CA ALA A 18 -6.46 18.86 -8.22
C ALA A 18 -7.38 17.65 -7.97
N GLN A 19 -7.11 16.87 -6.92
CA GLN A 19 -7.98 15.75 -6.53
C GLN A 19 -9.36 16.23 -6.07
N LEU A 20 -9.42 17.21 -5.17
CA LEU A 20 -10.66 17.77 -4.63
C LEU A 20 -11.55 18.43 -5.71
N SER A 21 -10.92 18.99 -6.75
CA SER A 21 -11.63 19.57 -7.90
C SER A 21 -11.96 18.54 -8.99
N GLY A 22 -11.57 17.26 -8.83
CA GLY A 22 -11.78 16.22 -9.84
C GLY A 22 -10.91 16.37 -11.09
N ASN A 23 -9.91 17.25 -11.07
CA ASN A 23 -9.06 17.52 -12.23
C ASN A 23 -7.95 16.47 -12.35
N ARG A 24 -8.33 15.31 -12.89
CA ARG A 24 -7.42 14.18 -13.14
C ARG A 24 -6.23 14.55 -14.04
N GLN A 25 -6.44 15.40 -15.05
CA GLN A 25 -5.36 15.80 -15.96
C GLN A 25 -4.29 16.61 -15.24
N GLU A 26 -4.70 17.58 -14.42
CA GLU A 26 -3.77 18.38 -13.62
C GLU A 26 -3.04 17.51 -12.58
N ALA A 27 -3.76 16.61 -11.90
CA ALA A 27 -3.14 15.70 -10.93
C ALA A 27 -1.98 14.88 -11.54
N LEU A 28 -2.15 14.40 -12.78
CA LEU A 28 -1.09 13.69 -13.52
C LEU A 28 0.03 14.61 -13.95
N ARG A 29 -0.30 15.77 -14.50
CA ARG A 29 0.70 16.76 -14.94
C ARG A 29 1.61 17.17 -13.78
N LEU A 30 1.04 17.35 -12.59
CA LEU A 30 1.79 17.62 -11.36
C LEU A 30 2.74 16.48 -11.01
N LEU A 31 2.25 15.24 -10.95
CA LEU A 31 3.09 14.10 -10.54
C LEU A 31 4.15 13.72 -11.59
N VAL A 32 3.81 13.78 -12.86
CA VAL A 32 4.70 13.36 -13.96
C VAL A 32 5.59 14.51 -14.38
N ASP A 33 5.02 15.63 -14.84
CA ASP A 33 5.81 16.68 -15.49
C ASP A 33 6.56 17.54 -14.47
N GLU A 34 5.90 17.92 -13.37
CA GLU A 34 6.51 18.75 -12.32
C GLU A 34 7.17 17.94 -11.20
N GLY A 35 6.81 16.67 -11.06
CA GLY A 35 7.40 15.75 -10.09
C GLY A 35 8.53 14.93 -10.72
N LEU A 36 8.13 13.86 -11.39
CA LEU A 36 9.05 12.85 -11.93
C LEU A 36 10.07 13.44 -12.92
N LEU A 37 9.63 14.19 -13.94
CA LEU A 37 10.52 14.75 -14.96
C LEU A 37 11.41 15.88 -14.44
N CYS A 38 11.03 16.52 -13.34
CA CYS A 38 11.87 17.49 -12.63
C CYS A 38 12.83 16.84 -11.61
N GLY A 39 12.89 15.51 -11.55
CA GLY A 39 13.86 14.78 -10.75
C GLY A 39 13.45 14.52 -9.30
N VAL A 40 12.17 14.72 -8.94
CA VAL A 40 11.67 14.28 -7.63
C VAL A 40 11.73 12.75 -7.57
N PRO A 41 12.39 12.14 -6.58
CA PRO A 41 12.42 10.69 -6.44
C PRO A 41 11.01 10.11 -6.37
N ILE A 42 10.76 9.02 -7.08
CA ILE A 42 9.42 8.41 -7.13
C ILE A 42 8.94 7.99 -5.73
N GLN A 43 9.85 7.55 -4.87
CA GLN A 43 9.55 7.22 -3.48
C GLN A 43 9.00 8.44 -2.70
N GLU A 44 9.49 9.64 -2.99
CA GLU A 44 8.97 10.88 -2.40
C GLU A 44 7.61 11.26 -3.00
N LEU A 45 7.40 11.09 -4.32
CA LEU A 45 6.07 11.28 -4.91
C LEU A 45 5.03 10.34 -4.28
N HIS A 46 5.41 9.10 -3.99
CA HIS A 46 4.54 8.16 -3.30
C HIS A 46 4.22 8.63 -1.88
N LEU A 47 5.23 8.81 -1.03
CA LEU A 47 5.02 9.04 0.40
C LEU A 47 4.65 10.49 0.74
N GLU A 48 5.36 11.44 0.15
CA GLU A 48 5.27 12.87 0.48
C GLU A 48 4.27 13.63 -0.40
N VAL A 49 3.66 13.00 -1.41
CA VAL A 49 2.62 13.65 -2.22
C VAL A 49 1.35 12.83 -2.21
N ILE A 50 1.38 11.61 -2.76
CA ILE A 50 0.18 10.77 -2.92
C ILE A 50 -0.36 10.35 -1.56
N GLN A 51 0.44 9.67 -0.72
CA GLN A 51 0.00 9.21 0.60
C GLN A 51 -0.41 10.37 1.49
N ALA A 52 0.39 11.44 1.55
CA ALA A 52 0.05 12.62 2.34
C ALA A 52 -1.29 13.24 1.91
N ALA A 53 -1.57 13.34 0.61
CA ALA A 53 -2.85 13.81 0.12
C ALA A 53 -4.00 12.84 0.42
N GLN A 54 -3.79 11.52 0.32
CA GLN A 54 -4.81 10.53 0.70
C GLN A 54 -5.16 10.58 2.19
N TYR A 55 -4.18 10.81 3.07
CA TYR A 55 -4.44 10.99 4.49
C TYR A 55 -5.28 12.25 4.75
N GLU A 56 -4.98 13.35 4.05
CA GLU A 56 -5.76 14.58 4.17
C GLU A 56 -7.18 14.43 3.60
N ILE A 57 -7.35 13.75 2.46
CA ILE A 57 -8.67 13.37 1.92
C ILE A 57 -9.45 12.54 2.93
N GLY A 58 -8.82 11.54 3.55
CA GLY A 58 -9.42 10.71 4.60
C GLY A 58 -9.86 11.54 5.81
N ARG A 59 -9.03 12.47 6.28
CA ARG A 59 -9.35 13.41 7.37
C ARG A 59 -10.55 14.29 7.02
N LEU A 60 -10.55 14.90 5.84
CA LEU A 60 -11.65 15.75 5.36
C LEU A 60 -12.97 14.98 5.26
N TRP A 61 -12.92 13.72 4.83
CA TRP A 61 -14.08 12.85 4.80
C TRP A 61 -14.59 12.49 6.21
N GLN A 62 -13.70 12.10 7.12
CA GLN A 62 -14.04 11.80 8.52
C GLN A 62 -14.66 12.99 9.24
N GLU A 63 -14.22 14.21 8.91
CA GLU A 63 -14.77 15.46 9.43
C GLU A 63 -16.05 15.92 8.72
N ASN A 64 -16.58 15.13 7.77
CA ASN A 64 -17.73 15.47 6.93
C ASN A 64 -17.56 16.77 6.12
N THR A 65 -16.32 17.19 5.87
CA THR A 65 -16.00 18.34 5.01
C THR A 65 -16.17 18.00 3.53
N ILE A 66 -15.90 16.74 3.16
CA ILE A 66 -16.19 16.19 1.84
C ILE A 66 -17.08 14.96 1.94
N SER A 67 -17.90 14.73 0.91
CA SER A 67 -18.72 13.53 0.78
C SER A 67 -17.89 12.30 0.41
N VAL A 68 -18.45 11.10 0.63
CA VAL A 68 -17.87 9.84 0.15
C VAL A 68 -17.68 9.83 -1.37
N ALA A 69 -18.54 10.51 -2.14
CA ALA A 69 -18.39 10.60 -3.59
C ALA A 69 -17.13 11.40 -3.99
N GLN A 70 -16.79 12.45 -3.24
CA GLN A 70 -15.58 13.25 -3.46
C GLN A 70 -14.32 12.49 -3.02
N GLU A 71 -14.40 11.74 -1.91
CA GLU A 71 -13.33 10.85 -1.48
C GLU A 71 -13.05 9.77 -2.56
N HIS A 72 -14.07 9.05 -3.02
CA HIS A 72 -13.93 8.07 -4.10
C HIS A 72 -13.33 8.68 -5.38
N LEU A 73 -13.75 9.90 -5.75
CA LEU A 73 -13.19 10.61 -6.91
C LEU A 73 -11.70 10.89 -6.72
N ALA A 74 -11.29 11.39 -5.55
CA ALA A 74 -9.90 11.67 -5.23
C ALA A 74 -9.04 10.38 -5.22
N THR A 75 -9.57 9.32 -4.64
CA THR A 75 -8.94 7.99 -4.58
C THR A 75 -8.78 7.39 -5.97
N ALA A 76 -9.78 7.48 -6.84
CA ALA A 76 -9.70 7.03 -8.24
C ALA A 76 -8.62 7.80 -9.03
N ILE A 77 -8.46 9.11 -8.77
CA ILE A 77 -7.37 9.90 -9.37
C ILE A 77 -6.00 9.39 -8.92
N SER A 78 -5.82 9.10 -7.63
CA SER A 78 -4.56 8.50 -7.12
C SER A 78 -4.27 7.14 -7.73
N GLN A 79 -5.25 6.27 -7.84
CA GLN A 79 -5.08 4.96 -8.48
C GLN A 79 -4.66 5.11 -9.96
N TYR A 80 -5.24 6.06 -10.67
CA TYR A 80 -4.86 6.36 -12.05
C TYR A 80 -3.43 6.91 -12.13
N ALA A 81 -3.05 7.80 -11.22
CA ALA A 81 -1.71 8.36 -11.17
C ALA A 81 -0.63 7.31 -10.83
N LEU A 82 -0.88 6.45 -9.85
CA LEU A 82 0.03 5.33 -9.52
C LEU A 82 0.24 4.41 -10.72
N ALA A 83 -0.80 4.18 -11.54
CA ALA A 83 -0.67 3.38 -12.76
C ALA A 83 0.27 4.02 -13.79
N HIS A 84 0.29 5.35 -13.89
CA HIS A 84 1.23 6.08 -14.75
C HIS A 84 2.65 6.05 -14.19
N LEU A 85 2.83 6.17 -12.87
CA LEU A 85 4.16 6.11 -12.25
C LEU A 85 4.78 4.70 -12.32
N TYR A 86 3.97 3.65 -12.37
CA TYR A 86 4.41 2.24 -12.35
C TYR A 86 5.47 1.88 -13.42
N ARG A 87 5.36 2.47 -14.62
CA ARG A 87 6.33 2.22 -15.70
C ARG A 87 7.68 2.89 -15.48
N HIS A 88 7.74 3.81 -14.53
CA HIS A 88 8.93 4.61 -14.22
C HIS A 88 9.61 4.17 -12.92
N LEU A 89 9.07 3.18 -12.20
CA LEU A 89 9.68 2.70 -10.96
C LEU A 89 11.13 2.28 -11.20
N PRO A 90 12.10 2.81 -10.43
CA PRO A 90 13.45 2.28 -10.43
C PRO A 90 13.41 0.91 -9.78
N ARG A 91 13.73 -0.15 -10.54
CA ARG A 91 13.74 -1.52 -10.04
C ARG A 91 15.17 -2.02 -9.91
N ASP A 92 15.53 -2.45 -8.72
CA ASP A 92 16.73 -3.24 -8.48
C ASP A 92 16.68 -4.55 -9.31
N PRO A 93 17.84 -5.20 -9.55
CA PRO A 93 17.86 -6.50 -10.21
C PRO A 93 16.94 -7.50 -9.52
N ALA A 94 16.26 -8.33 -10.32
CA ALA A 94 15.33 -9.33 -9.81
C ALA A 94 16.05 -10.26 -8.80
N ASN A 95 15.50 -10.34 -7.59
CA ASN A 95 16.06 -11.14 -6.49
C ASN A 95 15.52 -12.59 -6.48
N GLY A 96 14.64 -12.92 -7.43
CA GLY A 96 14.03 -14.24 -7.59
C GLY A 96 12.99 -14.60 -6.52
N LYS A 97 12.56 -13.63 -5.70
CA LYS A 97 11.55 -13.82 -4.67
C LYS A 97 10.22 -13.21 -5.06
N VAL A 98 9.15 -13.95 -4.78
CA VAL A 98 7.77 -13.55 -5.03
C VAL A 98 7.11 -13.10 -3.73
N VAL A 99 6.46 -11.93 -3.74
CA VAL A 99 5.57 -11.47 -2.68
C VAL A 99 4.13 -11.48 -3.20
N MET A 100 3.21 -12.07 -2.46
CA MET A 100 1.77 -11.93 -2.73
C MET A 100 1.21 -10.86 -1.82
N MET A 101 0.56 -9.83 -2.38
CA MET A 101 0.00 -8.71 -1.62
C MET A 101 -1.52 -8.68 -1.76
N ALA A 102 -2.25 -8.64 -0.65
CA ALA A 102 -3.72 -8.59 -0.67
C ALA A 102 -4.27 -7.71 0.45
N CYS A 103 -5.38 -7.03 0.19
CA CYS A 103 -6.26 -6.56 1.26
C CYS A 103 -7.17 -7.72 1.69
N VAL A 104 -7.38 -7.83 3.00
CA VAL A 104 -8.25 -8.88 3.56
C VAL A 104 -9.71 -8.69 3.16
N GLU A 105 -10.53 -9.71 3.36
CA GLU A 105 -11.97 -9.63 3.12
C GLU A 105 -12.62 -8.43 3.82
N GLY A 106 -13.52 -7.75 3.12
CA GLY A 106 -14.15 -6.49 3.54
C GLY A 106 -13.29 -5.25 3.38
N GLU A 107 -11.97 -5.37 3.27
CA GLU A 107 -11.06 -4.23 3.18
C GLU A 107 -10.97 -3.70 1.74
N LEU A 108 -11.49 -2.48 1.53
CA LEU A 108 -11.56 -1.81 0.24
C LEU A 108 -10.40 -0.82 0.01
N HIS A 109 -9.65 -0.45 1.05
CA HIS A 109 -8.63 0.59 0.98
C HIS A 109 -7.29 0.05 0.43
N GLU A 110 -7.24 -0.21 -0.87
CA GLU A 110 -6.11 -0.87 -1.52
C GLU A 110 -4.94 0.05 -1.93
N VAL A 111 -5.11 1.38 -1.90
CA VAL A 111 -4.08 2.33 -2.34
C VAL A 111 -2.76 2.14 -1.58
N GLY A 112 -2.83 1.97 -0.25
CA GLY A 112 -1.65 1.71 0.57
C GLY A 112 -0.97 0.38 0.23
N ALA A 113 -1.75 -0.67 -0.02
CA ALA A 113 -1.24 -1.99 -0.40
C ALA A 113 -0.56 -1.96 -1.78
N ARG A 114 -1.13 -1.19 -2.71
CA ARG A 114 -0.55 -0.96 -4.04
C ARG A 114 0.78 -0.22 -3.94
N MET A 115 0.84 0.87 -3.18
CA MET A 115 2.09 1.58 -2.94
C MET A 115 3.12 0.65 -2.28
N ALA A 116 2.72 -0.17 -1.31
CA ALA A 116 3.61 -1.15 -0.71
C ALA A 116 4.16 -2.17 -1.71
N SER A 117 3.34 -2.57 -2.70
CA SER A 117 3.75 -3.41 -3.82
C SER A 117 4.80 -2.71 -4.69
N ASP A 118 4.58 -1.44 -5.04
CA ASP A 118 5.53 -0.65 -5.83
C ASP A 118 6.91 -0.55 -5.14
N PHE A 119 6.94 -0.36 -3.82
CA PHE A 119 8.19 -0.33 -3.05
C PHE A 119 8.91 -1.69 -2.98
N LEU A 120 8.17 -2.79 -2.88
CA LEU A 120 8.76 -4.13 -2.96
C LEU A 120 9.33 -4.39 -4.36
N GLU A 121 8.62 -4.00 -5.42
CA GLU A 121 9.15 -4.11 -6.79
C GLU A 121 10.39 -3.26 -7.01
N MET A 122 10.46 -2.06 -6.43
CA MET A 122 11.67 -1.24 -6.46
C MET A 122 12.88 -1.97 -5.88
N SER A 123 12.66 -2.85 -4.90
CA SER A 123 13.69 -3.70 -4.27
C SER A 123 13.86 -5.07 -4.94
N GLY A 124 13.41 -5.23 -6.19
CA GLY A 124 13.68 -6.42 -7.01
C GLY A 124 12.79 -7.62 -6.74
N PHE A 125 11.75 -7.49 -5.91
CA PHE A 125 10.74 -8.53 -5.70
C PHE A 125 9.77 -8.62 -6.89
N ASP A 126 9.32 -9.82 -7.24
CA ASP A 126 8.14 -10.04 -8.09
C ASP A 126 6.88 -9.96 -7.23
N VAL A 127 6.02 -8.98 -7.46
CA VAL A 127 4.84 -8.74 -6.61
C VAL A 127 3.55 -9.14 -7.32
N ARG A 128 2.85 -10.11 -6.75
CA ARG A 128 1.49 -10.52 -7.15
C ARG A 128 0.48 -9.74 -6.32
N PHE A 129 0.09 -8.56 -6.81
CA PHE A 129 -0.92 -7.73 -6.16
C PHE A 129 -2.33 -8.19 -6.50
N LEU A 130 -3.09 -8.61 -5.48
CA LEU A 130 -4.44 -9.17 -5.62
C LEU A 130 -5.56 -8.13 -5.46
N GLY A 131 -5.22 -6.92 -5.00
CA GLY A 131 -6.18 -5.84 -4.78
C GLY A 131 -6.98 -5.96 -3.48
N ALA A 132 -8.10 -5.24 -3.48
CA ALA A 132 -9.09 -5.15 -2.41
C ALA A 132 -9.87 -6.45 -2.15
N ASN A 133 -10.40 -6.59 -0.92
CA ASN A 133 -11.47 -7.50 -0.55
C ASN A 133 -11.25 -8.97 -0.97
N VAL A 134 -10.10 -9.56 -0.63
CA VAL A 134 -9.77 -10.95 -1.00
C VAL A 134 -10.28 -11.92 0.07
N PRO A 135 -11.27 -12.80 -0.23
CA PRO A 135 -11.78 -13.75 0.76
C PRO A 135 -10.73 -14.78 1.18
N ALA A 136 -10.73 -15.16 2.47
CA ALA A 136 -9.69 -16.00 3.06
C ALA A 136 -9.55 -17.38 2.37
N ASP A 137 -10.66 -18.01 1.98
CA ASP A 137 -10.66 -19.31 1.29
C ASP A 137 -10.02 -19.22 -0.11
N HIS A 138 -10.25 -18.12 -0.83
CA HIS A 138 -9.66 -17.89 -2.14
C HIS A 138 -8.18 -17.53 -2.04
N LEU A 139 -7.81 -16.74 -1.04
CA LEU A 139 -6.42 -16.44 -0.73
C LEU A 139 -5.62 -17.70 -0.42
N ALA A 140 -6.11 -18.55 0.50
CA ALA A 140 -5.46 -19.80 0.86
C ALA A 140 -5.34 -20.75 -0.35
N ARG A 141 -6.37 -20.81 -1.20
CA ARG A 141 -6.31 -21.57 -2.45
C ARG A 141 -5.19 -21.08 -3.37
N MET A 142 -5.09 -19.77 -3.60
CA MET A 142 -4.06 -19.20 -4.47
C MET A 142 -2.65 -19.38 -3.89
N VAL A 143 -2.48 -19.26 -2.57
CA VAL A 143 -1.22 -19.57 -1.87
C VAL A 143 -0.82 -21.02 -2.10
N ARG A 144 -1.77 -21.96 -2.04
CA ARG A 144 -1.48 -23.38 -2.30
C ARG A 144 -1.13 -23.66 -3.76
N GLU A 145 -1.83 -23.05 -4.70
CA GLU A 145 -1.65 -23.27 -6.15
C GLU A 145 -0.41 -22.58 -6.70
N THR A 146 -0.10 -21.39 -6.18
CA THR A 146 0.99 -20.53 -6.64
C THR A 146 1.74 -19.93 -5.45
N PRO A 147 2.50 -20.75 -4.70
CA PRO A 147 3.09 -20.33 -3.43
C PRO A 147 4.03 -19.13 -3.60
N PRO A 148 3.83 -18.04 -2.84
CA PRO A 148 4.79 -16.95 -2.77
C PRO A 148 5.91 -17.29 -1.77
N ASN A 149 6.97 -16.47 -1.76
CA ASN A 149 7.99 -16.54 -0.70
C ASN A 149 7.56 -15.76 0.56
N LEU A 150 6.69 -14.76 0.40
CA LEU A 150 6.10 -13.96 1.48
C LEU A 150 4.66 -13.62 1.11
N LEU A 151 3.74 -13.74 2.07
CA LEU A 151 2.39 -13.18 1.96
C LEU A 151 2.35 -11.85 2.74
N ALA A 152 1.95 -10.76 2.09
CA ALA A 152 1.71 -9.48 2.72
C ALA A 152 0.20 -9.17 2.71
N LEU A 153 -0.34 -8.87 3.89
CA LEU A 153 -1.72 -8.51 4.10
C LEU A 153 -1.83 -7.03 4.50
N SER A 154 -2.75 -6.32 3.87
CA SER A 154 -3.06 -4.93 4.20
C SER A 154 -4.42 -4.80 4.86
N VAL A 155 -4.46 -4.01 5.93
CA VAL A 155 -5.68 -3.65 6.67
C VAL A 155 -5.62 -2.19 7.11
N THR A 156 -6.66 -1.42 6.77
CA THR A 156 -6.77 0.00 7.10
C THR A 156 -7.77 0.21 8.23
N MET A 157 -8.90 -0.49 8.17
CA MET A 157 -9.96 -0.35 9.17
C MET A 157 -9.78 -1.37 10.32
N PRO A 158 -9.68 -0.94 11.59
CA PRO A 158 -9.45 -1.85 12.72
C PRO A 158 -10.52 -2.93 12.90
N PHE A 159 -11.75 -2.69 12.46
CA PHE A 159 -12.82 -3.68 12.53
C PHE A 159 -12.65 -4.86 11.56
N HIS A 160 -11.70 -4.80 10.62
CA HIS A 160 -11.32 -5.92 9.75
C HIS A 160 -10.26 -6.86 10.36
N MET A 161 -9.83 -6.63 11.60
CA MET A 161 -8.88 -7.53 12.29
C MET A 161 -9.36 -8.99 12.43
N PRO A 162 -10.66 -9.31 12.61
CA PRO A 162 -11.15 -10.69 12.53
C PRO A 162 -10.85 -11.36 11.18
N GLN A 163 -10.94 -10.62 10.07
CA GLN A 163 -10.67 -11.10 8.73
C GLN A 163 -9.17 -11.32 8.50
N VAL A 164 -8.31 -10.50 9.10
CA VAL A 164 -6.86 -10.77 9.17
C VAL A 164 -6.60 -12.10 9.87
N ARG A 165 -7.21 -12.34 11.04
CA ARG A 165 -7.07 -13.61 11.77
C ARG A 165 -7.52 -14.80 10.93
N GLU A 166 -8.66 -14.68 10.26
CA GLU A 166 -9.17 -15.76 9.43
C GLU A 166 -8.28 -16.04 8.21
N ALA A 167 -7.80 -14.99 7.53
CA ALA A 167 -6.86 -15.12 6.42
C ALA A 167 -5.56 -15.81 6.85
N VAL A 168 -4.95 -15.38 7.97
CA VAL A 168 -3.74 -16.00 8.52
C VAL A 168 -4.00 -17.47 8.87
N ARG A 169 -5.09 -17.76 9.58
CA ARG A 169 -5.45 -19.13 9.99
C ARG A 169 -5.59 -20.06 8.78
N LYS A 170 -6.36 -19.67 7.77
CA LYS A 170 -6.58 -20.44 6.53
C LYS A 170 -5.28 -20.64 5.73
N VAL A 171 -4.43 -19.62 5.65
CA VAL A 171 -3.13 -19.73 4.98
C VAL A 171 -2.21 -20.69 5.73
N ARG A 172 -2.19 -20.64 7.07
CA ARG A 172 -1.39 -21.56 7.90
C ARG A 172 -1.83 -23.01 7.76
N GLU A 173 -3.11 -23.30 7.48
CA GLU A 173 -3.58 -24.67 7.20
C GLU A 173 -2.95 -25.27 5.94
N VAL A 174 -2.69 -24.46 4.91
CA VAL A 174 -2.14 -24.92 3.62
C VAL A 174 -0.65 -24.67 3.45
N SER A 175 -0.09 -23.72 4.21
CA SER A 175 1.32 -23.36 4.18
C SER A 175 1.81 -22.94 5.58
N PRO A 176 2.07 -23.90 6.48
CA PRO A 176 2.37 -23.63 7.88
C PRO A 176 3.59 -22.73 8.11
N SER A 177 4.61 -22.83 7.25
CA SER A 177 5.88 -22.11 7.38
C SER A 177 5.99 -20.85 6.54
N LEU A 178 4.97 -20.50 5.75
CA LEU A 178 5.01 -19.31 4.89
C LEU A 178 5.22 -18.05 5.75
N PRO A 179 6.24 -17.23 5.50
CA PRO A 179 6.34 -15.92 6.13
C PRO A 179 5.12 -15.05 5.79
N ILE A 180 4.55 -14.40 6.79
CA ILE A 180 3.40 -13.51 6.62
C ILE A 180 3.77 -12.14 7.18
N ALA A 181 3.47 -11.08 6.45
CA ALA A 181 3.56 -9.70 6.91
C ALA A 181 2.14 -9.13 6.98
N VAL A 182 1.83 -8.38 8.02
CA VAL A 182 0.54 -7.67 8.14
C VAL A 182 0.81 -6.20 8.40
N GLY A 183 0.22 -5.33 7.61
CA GLY A 183 0.40 -3.89 7.75
C GLY A 183 -0.81 -3.07 7.37
N GLY A 184 -0.62 -1.76 7.33
CA GLY A 184 -1.67 -0.77 7.05
C GLY A 184 -2.01 0.08 8.28
N LEU A 185 -3.00 0.97 8.14
CA LEU A 185 -3.29 1.98 9.16
C LEU A 185 -4.03 1.44 10.38
N ALA A 186 -4.59 0.22 10.32
CA ALA A 186 -5.29 -0.34 11.49
C ALA A 186 -4.39 -0.46 12.73
N PHE A 187 -3.07 -0.52 12.52
CA PHE A 187 -2.04 -0.56 13.56
C PHE A 187 -1.89 0.76 14.34
N ASP A 188 -2.50 1.87 13.89
CA ASP A 188 -2.48 3.16 14.61
C ASP A 188 -3.59 3.28 15.66
N TRP A 189 -4.61 2.42 15.62
CA TRP A 189 -5.87 2.65 16.34
C TRP A 189 -6.14 1.67 17.50
N GLY A 190 -5.19 0.80 17.84
CA GLY A 190 -5.34 -0.10 18.99
C GLY A 190 -4.17 -1.06 19.19
N PRO A 191 -4.10 -1.70 20.36
CA PRO A 191 -3.12 -2.76 20.61
C PRO A 191 -3.39 -3.89 19.63
N VAL A 192 -2.47 -4.09 18.70
CA VAL A 192 -2.45 -5.29 17.88
C VAL A 192 -2.20 -6.46 18.81
N LEU A 193 -2.98 -7.52 18.68
CA LEU A 193 -2.67 -8.80 19.31
C LEU A 193 -1.48 -9.43 18.56
N GLU A 194 -0.31 -8.80 18.71
CA GLU A 194 0.96 -9.19 18.08
C GLU A 194 1.32 -10.64 18.45
N GLU A 195 0.94 -11.05 19.67
CA GLU A 195 1.23 -12.37 20.22
C GLU A 195 0.35 -13.49 19.64
N GLU A 196 -0.82 -13.19 19.06
CA GLU A 196 -1.76 -14.24 18.62
C GLU A 196 -1.53 -14.70 17.17
N LEU A 197 -1.01 -13.84 16.32
CA LEU A 197 -1.02 -14.06 14.86
C LEU A 197 0.24 -14.75 14.33
N ALA A 198 1.31 -14.85 15.13
CA ALA A 198 2.58 -15.51 14.79
C ALA A 198 3.05 -15.21 13.34
N VAL A 199 3.08 -13.92 12.99
CA VAL A 199 3.54 -13.45 11.67
C VAL A 199 4.94 -12.86 11.76
N THR A 200 5.56 -12.66 10.61
CA THR A 200 6.95 -12.23 10.45
C THR A 200 7.13 -10.72 10.63
N PHE A 201 6.14 -9.91 10.26
CA PHE A 201 6.18 -8.46 10.38
C PHE A 201 4.80 -7.87 10.68
N PHE A 202 4.79 -6.86 11.55
CA PHE A 202 3.63 -6.02 11.86
C PHE A 202 4.00 -4.54 11.75
N GLY A 203 3.20 -3.74 11.03
CA GLY A 203 3.35 -2.29 11.05
C GLY A 203 2.92 -1.57 9.78
N LYS A 204 2.93 -0.23 9.85
CA LYS A 204 2.45 0.64 8.75
C LYS A 204 3.52 1.15 7.79
N SER A 205 4.79 0.97 8.14
CA SER A 205 5.91 1.54 7.39
C SER A 205 6.27 0.64 6.22
N VAL A 206 6.12 1.18 5.00
CA VAL A 206 6.54 0.47 3.78
C VAL A 206 8.04 0.18 3.76
N ARG A 207 8.85 1.09 4.34
CA ARG A 207 10.31 0.90 4.44
C ARG A 207 10.64 -0.28 5.36
N ASP A 208 9.92 -0.41 6.47
CA ASP A 208 10.12 -1.51 7.41
C ASP A 208 9.59 -2.83 6.85
N LEU A 209 8.50 -2.80 6.07
CA LEU A 209 8.02 -3.96 5.31
C LEU A 209 9.10 -4.48 4.35
N VAL A 210 9.66 -3.60 3.51
CA VAL A 210 10.73 -3.96 2.56
C VAL A 210 11.94 -4.51 3.31
N ALA A 211 12.41 -3.80 4.33
CA ALA A 211 13.57 -4.23 5.13
C ALA A 211 13.32 -5.59 5.80
N SER A 212 12.10 -5.84 6.30
CA SER A 212 11.73 -7.15 6.86
C SER A 212 11.69 -8.22 5.78
N ALA A 213 11.13 -7.94 4.61
CA ALA A 213 11.07 -8.90 3.50
C ALA A 213 12.49 -9.33 3.07
N CYS A 214 13.40 -8.37 2.90
CA CYS A 214 14.82 -8.63 2.60
C CYS A 214 15.47 -9.54 3.65
N ARG A 215 15.37 -9.18 4.95
CA ARG A 215 15.93 -9.98 6.04
C ARG A 215 15.35 -11.39 6.10
N THR A 216 14.03 -11.52 5.95
CA THR A 216 13.32 -12.81 6.03
C THR A 216 13.69 -13.73 4.86
N LEU A 217 13.90 -13.17 3.67
CA LEU A 217 14.11 -13.95 2.44
C LEU A 217 15.58 -14.07 2.03
N GLY A 218 16.48 -13.41 2.76
CA GLY A 218 17.93 -13.48 2.58
C GLY A 218 18.40 -12.81 1.30
N VAL A 219 17.81 -11.65 0.97
CA VAL A 219 18.13 -10.83 -0.22
C VAL A 219 18.51 -9.41 0.16
#